data_AF-A0A952PT93-F1
#
_entry.id   AF-A0A952PT93-F1
#
_cell.length_a   1.000
_cell.length_b   1.000
_cell.length_c   1.000
_cell.angle_alpha   90.00
_cell.angle_beta   90.00
_cell.angle_gamma   90.00
#
_symmetry.space_group_name_H-M   'P 1'
#
loop_
_entity.id
_entity.type
_entity.pdbx_description
1 polymer ?
#
loop_
_entity_poly.entity_id
_entity_poly.type
_entity_poly.pdbx_seq_one_letter_code
_entity_poly.pdbx_strand_id
1 'polypeptide(L)'
;MSNEDVRVICFYLPQFHPIPENDAAWGKGYTEWRRVVQARPHFADHYQPRISADLGFYDLRLEETQIAQAELAKQYGVAGFCYYYFSLGGGRKLLERPINQMFANKKPDYPFCVAWANHHWRANWIGSAEAIAMQTYSEEDARDLIDDLIPMFKDDRYIKVDGKPLFVVYDTRALPDPLKYSEIYRSRAKAAGLDDLYLCRMEKEAVLDPKSIGFDASIEFPPSGVRSVTLDVEPLDPTSGFKGRVNDYEQTAFYAINRADIGFDLIRGVMPSWDNTARRPADDATIFHNASPEAYESWLAEAVDWTKKNRKGEERLVFVNAWNEWGESAYLEPDLRHGHKYLEATQRVLKGQSGNRFKSISNASYELNKTELRHLSGKTLQPSKKIVGSIDQIEKRDDKICISGWGCDQEAASEPLHVLIFEDSKPITVDRTFVYRPDVAKSVAPGATRAGFYVEFKLSMLSRPDCANLKVVLVSPPGKFALLPVPAKV
;
A
#
# COMPACT_ATOMS: atom_id res chain seq x y z
N MET A 1 -16.32 19.19 1.04
CA MET A 1 -15.91 18.46 -0.17
C MET A 1 -17.14 18.32 -1.04
N SER A 2 -17.01 18.55 -2.34
CA SER A 2 -18.08 18.29 -3.30
C SER A 2 -18.22 16.77 -3.52
N ASN A 3 -19.36 16.30 -4.03
CA ASN A 3 -19.53 14.88 -4.42
C ASN A 3 -18.64 14.48 -5.61
N GLU A 4 -17.87 15.41 -6.19
CA GLU A 4 -16.89 15.14 -7.24
C GLU A 4 -15.45 14.95 -6.69
N ASP A 5 -15.18 15.29 -5.43
CA ASP A 5 -13.84 15.19 -4.87
C ASP A 5 -13.50 13.76 -4.44
N VAL A 6 -12.23 13.36 -4.62
CA VAL A 6 -11.74 12.08 -4.10
C VAL A 6 -11.58 12.18 -2.58
N ARG A 7 -12.19 11.24 -1.85
CA ARG A 7 -12.07 11.14 -0.38
C ARG A 7 -10.98 10.13 -0.02
N VAL A 8 -9.93 10.61 0.63
CA VAL A 8 -8.86 9.76 1.18
C VAL A 8 -9.25 9.30 2.58
N ILE A 9 -9.43 7.99 2.76
CA ILE A 9 -9.79 7.37 4.04
C ILE A 9 -8.57 6.62 4.58
N CYS A 10 -8.23 6.82 5.85
CA CYS A 10 -7.09 6.13 6.47
C CYS A 10 -7.57 5.02 7.40
N PHE A 11 -6.96 3.83 7.33
CA PHE A 11 -7.16 2.83 8.38
C PHE A 11 -6.63 3.35 9.71
N TYR A 12 -7.31 3.01 10.80
CA TYR A 12 -7.00 3.54 12.13
C TYR A 12 -6.95 2.41 13.16
N LEU A 13 -5.80 2.22 13.79
CA LEU A 13 -5.56 1.19 14.80
C LEU A 13 -5.92 1.71 16.20
N PRO A 14 -6.85 1.06 16.92
CA PRO A 14 -7.23 1.48 18.26
C PRO A 14 -6.27 1.03 19.38
N GLN A 15 -5.19 0.31 19.07
CA GLN A 15 -4.42 -0.45 20.07
C GLN A 15 -3.70 0.37 21.14
N PHE A 16 -3.33 1.64 20.89
CA PHE A 16 -2.42 2.46 21.72
C PHE A 16 -2.99 2.85 23.11
N HIS A 17 -3.40 1.86 23.88
CA HIS A 17 -3.86 1.89 25.26
C HIS A 17 -3.77 0.46 25.84
N PRO A 18 -3.52 0.31 27.14
CA PRO A 18 -3.46 -1.02 27.74
C PRO A 18 -4.83 -1.68 27.80
N ILE A 19 -4.86 -2.99 27.55
CA ILE A 19 -6.00 -3.88 27.80
C ILE A 19 -5.54 -5.12 28.58
N PRO A 20 -6.43 -5.77 29.36
CA PRO A 20 -6.06 -6.93 30.17
C PRO A 20 -5.38 -8.05 29.38
N GLU A 21 -5.88 -8.35 28.18
CA GLU A 21 -5.33 -9.39 27.30
C GLU A 21 -3.87 -9.12 26.91
N ASN A 22 -3.56 -7.88 26.54
CA ASN A 22 -2.22 -7.47 26.12
C ASN A 22 -1.27 -7.43 27.32
N ASP A 23 -1.75 -6.96 28.47
CA ASP A 23 -0.98 -6.94 29.72
C ASP A 23 -0.63 -8.35 30.19
N ALA A 24 -1.56 -9.30 30.06
CA ALA A 24 -1.31 -10.71 30.37
C ALA A 24 -0.29 -11.34 29.43
N ALA A 25 -0.33 -11.01 28.13
CA ALA A 25 0.57 -11.59 27.13
C ALA A 25 1.97 -10.97 27.11
N TRP A 26 2.08 -9.66 27.35
CA TRP A 26 3.31 -8.90 27.08
C TRP A 26 3.80 -8.05 28.26
N GLY A 27 3.13 -8.17 29.41
CA GLY A 27 3.46 -7.51 30.66
C GLY A 27 2.72 -6.19 30.86
N LYS A 28 2.37 -5.90 32.11
CA LYS A 28 1.57 -4.75 32.57
C LYS A 28 1.86 -3.44 31.83
N GLY A 29 0.79 -2.74 31.45
CA GLY A 29 0.84 -1.46 30.75
C GLY A 29 1.35 -1.58 29.31
N TYR A 30 1.11 -2.69 28.62
CA TYR A 30 1.57 -2.86 27.24
C TYR A 30 0.77 -1.96 26.29
N THR A 31 1.51 -1.23 25.45
CA THR A 31 1.01 -0.60 24.22
C THR A 31 2.04 -0.85 23.13
N GLU A 32 1.65 -0.68 21.87
CA GLU A 32 2.57 -0.82 20.72
C GLU A 32 3.81 0.08 20.86
N TRP A 33 3.73 1.20 21.59
CA TRP A 33 4.88 2.06 21.86
C TRP A 33 6.07 1.32 22.46
N ARG A 34 5.84 0.30 23.30
CA ARG A 34 6.92 -0.51 23.89
C ARG A 34 7.79 -1.14 22.81
N ARG A 35 7.19 -1.65 21.74
CA ARG A 35 7.89 -2.29 20.62
C ARG A 35 8.52 -1.27 19.69
N VAL A 36 7.80 -0.21 19.38
CA VAL A 36 8.26 0.88 18.51
C VAL A 36 9.58 1.47 19.02
N VAL A 37 9.70 1.76 20.32
CA VAL A 37 10.93 2.32 20.90
C VAL A 37 12.06 1.30 21.08
N GLN A 38 11.74 0.00 21.09
CA GLN A 38 12.71 -1.10 21.21
C GLN A 38 13.30 -1.50 19.86
N ALA A 39 12.68 -1.15 18.74
CA ALA A 39 13.18 -1.44 17.40
C ALA A 39 14.59 -0.87 17.19
N ARG A 40 15.41 -1.56 16.38
CA ARG A 40 16.80 -1.19 16.10
C ARG A 40 17.09 -1.33 14.60
N PRO A 41 18.02 -0.53 14.05
CA PRO A 41 18.52 -0.74 12.70
C PRO A 41 19.20 -2.11 12.57
N HIS A 42 18.92 -2.80 11.47
CA HIS A 42 19.53 -4.09 11.13
C HIS A 42 20.56 -4.02 9.99
N PHE A 43 20.49 -3.00 9.14
CA PHE A 43 21.40 -2.75 8.00
C PHE A 43 21.59 -1.23 7.85
N ALA A 44 22.54 -0.80 7.02
CA ALA A 44 22.80 0.62 6.79
C ALA A 44 21.53 1.36 6.30
N ASP A 45 21.32 2.59 6.76
CA ASP A 45 20.15 3.43 6.43
C ASP A 45 18.77 2.86 6.80
N HIS A 46 18.71 1.76 7.57
CA HIS A 46 17.48 1.22 8.12
C HIS A 46 16.95 2.14 9.24
N TYR A 47 15.82 2.79 8.98
CA TYR A 47 15.22 3.74 9.92
C TYR A 47 14.43 3.07 11.04
N GLN A 48 15.12 2.74 12.12
CA GLN A 48 14.54 2.36 13.41
C GLN A 48 15.40 2.91 14.56
N PRO A 49 14.82 3.18 15.75
CA PRO A 49 13.38 3.24 16.00
C PRO A 49 12.73 4.45 15.31
N ARG A 50 11.45 4.32 14.96
CA ARG A 50 10.61 5.43 14.50
C ARG A 50 9.93 6.09 15.70
N ILE A 51 9.97 7.41 15.77
CA ILE A 51 9.52 8.17 16.95
C ILE A 51 8.50 9.22 16.52
N SER A 52 7.32 9.18 17.14
CA SER A 52 6.25 10.18 16.99
C SER A 52 6.76 11.58 17.34
N ALA A 53 6.41 12.57 16.51
CA ALA A 53 6.74 13.97 16.74
C ALA A 53 5.65 14.64 17.59
N ASP A 54 4.68 15.28 16.95
CA ASP A 54 3.70 16.18 17.55
C ASP A 54 2.79 15.53 18.60
N LEU A 55 2.44 14.26 18.39
CA LEU A 55 1.46 13.55 19.21
C LEU A 55 2.11 12.73 20.34
N GLY A 56 3.43 12.60 20.33
CA GLY A 56 4.19 11.81 21.31
C GLY A 56 3.74 10.35 21.41
N PHE A 57 4.00 9.73 22.56
CA PHE A 57 3.55 8.37 22.90
C PHE A 57 2.17 8.41 23.57
N TYR A 58 1.15 8.73 22.77
CA TYR A 58 -0.20 8.98 23.26
C TYR A 58 -0.93 7.73 23.77
N ASP A 59 -2.06 7.97 24.45
CA ASP A 59 -3.01 6.96 24.91
C ASP A 59 -4.39 7.24 24.30
N LEU A 60 -4.94 6.30 23.53
CA LEU A 60 -6.21 6.50 22.82
C LEU A 60 -7.46 6.52 23.71
N ARG A 61 -7.31 6.31 25.02
CA ARG A 61 -8.40 6.53 26.00
C ARG A 61 -8.64 8.01 26.27
N LEU A 62 -7.69 8.88 25.89
CA LEU A 62 -7.74 10.32 26.03
C LEU A 62 -8.47 10.93 24.84
N GLU A 63 -9.50 11.71 25.11
CA GLU A 63 -10.33 12.36 24.09
C GLU A 63 -9.50 13.41 23.31
N GLU A 64 -8.65 14.15 24.01
CA GLU A 64 -7.77 15.16 23.45
C GLU A 64 -6.81 14.60 22.39
N THR A 65 -6.35 13.36 22.56
CA THR A 65 -5.51 12.68 21.56
C THR A 65 -6.30 12.40 20.29
N GLN A 66 -7.51 11.84 20.44
CA GLN A 66 -8.36 11.53 19.28
C GLN A 66 -8.76 12.81 18.53
N ILE A 67 -9.03 13.90 19.26
CA ILE A 67 -9.29 15.22 18.67
C ILE A 67 -8.07 15.74 17.92
N ALA A 68 -6.88 15.70 18.53
CA ALA A 68 -5.66 16.18 17.89
C ALA A 68 -5.35 15.41 16.59
N GLN A 69 -5.55 14.08 16.58
CA GLN A 69 -5.39 13.26 15.38
C GLN A 69 -6.39 13.64 14.28
N ALA A 70 -7.68 13.81 14.62
CA ALA A 70 -8.69 14.17 13.65
C ALA A 70 -8.50 15.59 13.08
N GLU A 71 -8.14 16.57 13.91
CA GLU A 71 -7.84 17.93 13.45
C GLU A 71 -6.62 17.95 12.53
N LEU A 72 -5.57 17.21 12.89
CA LEU A 72 -4.39 17.08 12.03
C LEU A 72 -4.74 16.41 10.69
N ALA A 73 -5.49 15.31 10.70
CA ALA A 73 -5.93 14.63 9.49
C ALA A 73 -6.76 15.56 8.58
N LYS A 74 -7.72 16.28 9.17
CA LYS A 74 -8.58 17.26 8.49
C LYS A 74 -7.79 18.40 7.87
N GLN A 75 -6.78 18.93 8.58
CA GLN A 75 -5.92 20.02 8.10
C GLN A 75 -5.22 19.66 6.77
N TYR A 76 -4.88 18.39 6.57
CA TYR A 76 -4.17 17.91 5.39
C TYR A 76 -5.07 17.24 4.34
N GLY A 77 -6.40 17.27 4.55
CA GLY A 77 -7.39 16.81 3.57
C GLY A 77 -7.70 15.32 3.63
N VAL A 78 -7.25 14.59 4.66
CA VAL A 78 -7.81 13.27 4.94
C VAL A 78 -9.30 13.45 5.22
N ALA A 79 -10.12 12.59 4.65
CA ALA A 79 -11.57 12.75 4.65
C ALA A 79 -12.26 11.99 5.79
N GLY A 80 -11.58 11.01 6.40
CA GLY A 80 -12.08 10.28 7.55
C GLY A 80 -11.20 9.09 7.94
N PHE A 81 -11.59 8.44 9.04
CA PHE A 81 -10.91 7.25 9.56
C PHE A 81 -11.75 5.99 9.43
N CYS A 82 -11.12 4.89 9.01
CA CYS A 82 -11.70 3.55 9.02
C CYS A 82 -11.13 2.80 10.22
N TYR A 83 -11.88 2.77 11.32
CA TYR A 83 -11.46 2.15 12.57
C TYR A 83 -11.46 0.63 12.43
N TYR A 84 -10.37 -0.02 12.84
CA TYR A 84 -10.42 -1.46 13.07
C TYR A 84 -11.36 -1.78 14.22
N TYR A 85 -12.31 -2.68 13.96
CA TYR A 85 -13.30 -3.17 14.89
C TYR A 85 -13.05 -4.64 15.17
N PHE A 86 -12.66 -5.00 16.40
CA PHE A 86 -12.35 -6.38 16.78
C PHE A 86 -13.52 -7.00 17.55
N SER A 87 -14.47 -7.58 16.82
CA SER A 87 -15.52 -8.44 17.36
C SER A 87 -15.18 -9.90 17.06
N LEU A 88 -14.95 -10.70 18.10
CA LEU A 88 -14.37 -12.04 18.00
C LEU A 88 -15.40 -13.17 18.00
N GLY A 89 -16.70 -12.84 18.02
CA GLY A 89 -17.79 -13.79 18.24
C GLY A 89 -18.08 -14.01 19.73
N GLY A 90 -19.25 -14.57 20.04
CA GLY A 90 -19.75 -14.78 21.40
C GLY A 90 -19.87 -13.49 22.22
N GLY A 91 -20.11 -12.35 21.55
CA GLY A 91 -20.16 -11.02 22.16
C GLY A 91 -18.82 -10.46 22.64
N ARG A 92 -17.70 -11.16 22.43
CA ARG A 92 -16.38 -10.69 22.85
C ARG A 92 -15.84 -9.61 21.91
N LYS A 93 -15.44 -8.48 22.48
CA LYS A 93 -14.77 -7.38 21.77
C LYS A 93 -13.39 -7.12 22.35
N LEU A 94 -12.48 -6.58 21.55
CA LEU A 94 -11.18 -6.08 21.97
C LEU A 94 -10.95 -4.68 21.43
N LEU A 95 -10.16 -3.89 22.15
CA LEU A 95 -9.72 -2.54 21.73
C LEU A 95 -10.89 -1.60 21.36
N GLU A 96 -12.09 -1.88 21.82
CA GLU A 96 -13.32 -1.17 21.45
C GLU A 96 -13.45 0.19 22.14
N ARG A 97 -12.67 0.42 23.20
CA ARG A 97 -12.80 1.61 24.05
C ARG A 97 -12.66 2.93 23.27
N PRO A 98 -11.64 3.16 22.41
CA PRO A 98 -11.50 4.43 21.70
C PRO A 98 -12.70 4.74 20.80
N ILE A 99 -13.16 3.79 19.98
CA ILE A 99 -14.29 4.00 19.09
C ILE A 99 -15.62 4.17 19.85
N ASN A 100 -15.82 3.41 20.93
CA ASN A 100 -17.01 3.56 21.79
C ASN A 100 -17.04 4.92 22.47
N GLN A 101 -15.91 5.40 22.97
CA GLN A 101 -15.79 6.75 23.54
C GLN A 101 -16.07 7.82 22.48
N MET A 102 -15.48 7.70 21.29
CA MET A 102 -15.70 8.65 20.20
C MET A 102 -17.18 8.70 19.77
N PHE A 103 -17.82 7.54 19.68
CA PHE A 103 -19.23 7.43 19.33
C PHE A 103 -20.13 8.04 20.41
N ALA A 104 -19.89 7.70 21.69
CA ALA A 104 -20.67 8.19 22.81
C ALA A 104 -20.52 9.71 23.02
N ASN A 105 -19.30 10.23 22.94
CA ASN A 105 -19.00 11.64 23.20
C ASN A 105 -19.23 12.53 21.98
N LYS A 106 -19.47 11.93 20.80
CA LYS A 106 -19.54 12.63 19.50
C LYS A 106 -18.27 13.44 19.21
N LYS A 107 -17.12 12.97 19.71
CA LYS A 107 -15.82 13.65 19.58
C LYS A 107 -14.69 12.67 19.28
N PRO A 108 -13.82 12.95 18.30
CA PRO A 108 -13.88 14.10 17.40
C PRO A 108 -15.14 14.13 16.53
N ASP A 109 -15.58 15.34 16.16
CA ASP A 109 -16.60 15.52 15.11
C ASP A 109 -15.92 15.37 13.74
N TYR A 110 -15.68 14.11 13.37
CA TYR A 110 -14.90 13.76 12.19
C TYR A 110 -15.47 12.51 11.53
N PRO A 111 -15.49 12.42 10.18
CA PRO A 111 -16.08 11.29 9.51
C PRO A 111 -15.36 9.97 9.82
N PHE A 112 -16.14 8.91 10.00
CA PHE A 112 -15.60 7.59 10.31
C PHE A 112 -16.39 6.45 9.67
N CYS A 113 -15.74 5.31 9.47
CA CYS A 113 -16.37 4.02 9.21
C CYS A 113 -15.62 2.91 9.95
N VAL A 114 -16.08 1.67 9.81
CA VAL A 114 -15.47 0.51 10.47
C VAL A 114 -14.99 -0.56 9.48
N ALA A 115 -13.84 -1.13 9.81
CA ALA A 115 -13.33 -2.36 9.23
C ALA A 115 -13.36 -3.47 10.28
N TRP A 116 -14.22 -4.47 10.08
CA TRP A 116 -14.22 -5.65 10.95
C TRP A 116 -12.94 -6.45 10.73
N ALA A 117 -12.07 -6.40 11.73
CA ALA A 117 -10.80 -7.11 11.78
C ALA A 117 -11.05 -8.58 12.20
N ASN A 118 -11.65 -9.36 11.30
CA ASN A 118 -12.09 -10.73 11.55
C ASN A 118 -10.95 -11.76 11.51
N HIS A 119 -9.96 -11.57 12.36
CA HIS A 119 -8.87 -12.52 12.53
C HIS A 119 -8.59 -12.70 14.01
N HIS A 120 -7.95 -13.83 14.36
CA HIS A 120 -7.52 -14.05 15.73
C HIS A 120 -6.62 -12.92 16.20
N TRP A 121 -6.80 -12.47 17.44
CA TRP A 121 -5.85 -11.60 18.10
C TRP A 121 -4.71 -12.47 18.62
N ARG A 122 -3.51 -12.33 18.06
CA ARG A 122 -2.39 -13.26 18.31
C ARG A 122 -1.18 -12.60 18.97
N ALA A 123 -0.43 -13.41 19.71
CA ALA A 123 0.90 -13.08 20.24
C ALA A 123 2.03 -13.32 19.23
N ASN A 124 1.77 -13.11 17.94
CA ASN A 124 2.72 -13.42 16.86
C ASN A 124 4.03 -12.60 16.93
N TRP A 125 4.08 -11.59 17.79
CA TRP A 125 5.22 -10.68 17.99
C TRP A 125 6.42 -11.31 18.72
N ILE A 126 6.29 -12.55 19.22
CA ILE A 126 7.36 -13.27 19.96
C ILE A 126 7.47 -14.74 19.51
N GLY A 127 6.99 -15.08 18.31
CA GLY A 127 7.10 -16.44 17.79
C GLY A 127 6.17 -17.48 18.45
N SER A 128 5.23 -17.07 19.30
CA SER A 128 4.17 -17.96 19.77
C SER A 128 3.04 -18.04 18.73
N ALA A 129 2.69 -19.26 18.32
CA ALA A 129 1.58 -19.53 17.42
C ALA A 129 0.20 -19.42 18.12
N GLU A 130 0.16 -19.20 19.43
CA GLU A 130 -1.09 -19.17 20.19
C GLU A 130 -1.79 -17.81 20.08
N ALA A 131 -3.11 -17.86 19.86
CA ALA A 131 -3.94 -16.67 19.87
C ALA A 131 -4.18 -16.22 21.31
N ILE A 132 -4.02 -14.92 21.56
CA ILE A 132 -4.44 -14.26 22.80
C ILE A 132 -5.97 -14.27 22.90
N ALA A 133 -6.65 -14.09 21.76
CA ALA A 133 -8.08 -14.26 21.67
C ALA A 133 -8.47 -14.84 20.30
N MET A 134 -9.36 -15.84 20.33
CA MET A 134 -9.79 -16.54 19.13
C MET A 134 -10.99 -15.85 18.49
N GLN A 135 -10.94 -15.66 17.17
CA GLN A 135 -12.10 -15.35 16.36
C GLN A 135 -12.93 -16.62 16.13
N THR A 136 -14.23 -16.54 16.38
CA THR A 136 -15.23 -17.54 16.01
C THR A 136 -16.24 -16.98 15.03
N TYR A 137 -16.99 -17.87 14.39
CA TYR A 137 -17.96 -17.54 13.36
C TYR A 137 -19.22 -18.38 13.52
N SER A 138 -20.37 -17.71 13.54
CA SER A 138 -21.70 -18.30 13.42
C SER A 138 -22.62 -17.28 12.76
N GLU A 139 -23.77 -17.73 12.25
CA GLU A 139 -24.78 -16.79 11.75
C GLU A 139 -25.28 -15.85 12.86
N GLU A 140 -25.26 -16.29 14.12
CA GLU A 140 -25.65 -15.45 15.25
C GLU A 140 -24.60 -14.38 15.51
N ASP A 141 -23.31 -14.73 15.49
CA ASP A 141 -22.22 -13.75 15.57
C ASP A 141 -22.31 -12.70 14.45
N ALA A 142 -22.73 -13.12 13.24
CA ALA A 142 -22.95 -12.21 12.12
C ALA A 142 -24.12 -11.24 12.35
N ARG A 143 -25.20 -11.69 13.01
CA ARG A 143 -26.33 -10.83 13.39
C ARG A 143 -25.92 -9.86 14.50
N ASP A 144 -25.29 -10.37 15.56
CA ASP A 144 -24.83 -9.59 16.70
C ASP A 144 -23.87 -8.49 16.28
N LEU A 145 -22.92 -8.81 15.39
CA LEU A 145 -21.98 -7.83 14.85
C LEU A 145 -22.69 -6.64 14.19
N ILE A 146 -23.69 -6.92 13.33
CA ILE A 146 -24.36 -5.85 12.60
C ILE A 146 -25.32 -5.08 13.50
N ASP A 147 -25.99 -5.76 14.43
CA ASP A 147 -26.85 -5.12 15.42
C ASP A 147 -26.08 -4.15 16.32
N ASP A 148 -24.86 -4.51 16.71
CA ASP A 148 -23.94 -3.68 17.49
C ASP A 148 -23.42 -2.47 16.67
N LEU A 149 -23.29 -2.61 15.35
CA LEU A 149 -22.83 -1.53 14.46
C LEU A 149 -23.96 -0.61 13.95
N ILE A 150 -25.22 -1.05 13.95
CA ILE A 150 -26.37 -0.26 13.48
C ILE A 150 -26.45 1.15 14.10
N PRO A 151 -26.22 1.36 15.41
CA PRO A 151 -26.20 2.70 15.99
C PRO A 151 -25.14 3.61 15.36
N MET A 152 -23.96 3.07 15.04
CA MET A 152 -22.89 3.81 14.37
C MET A 152 -23.24 4.08 12.90
N PHE A 153 -23.84 3.12 12.19
CA PHE A 153 -24.28 3.30 10.79
C PHE A 153 -25.30 4.43 10.62
N LYS A 154 -26.07 4.71 11.67
CA LYS A 154 -27.04 5.81 11.73
C LYS A 154 -26.44 7.15 12.17
N ASP A 155 -25.19 7.19 12.59
CA ASP A 155 -24.49 8.44 12.93
C ASP A 155 -24.32 9.30 11.67
N ASP A 156 -24.56 10.60 11.77
CA ASP A 156 -24.42 11.54 10.65
C ASP A 156 -22.96 11.70 10.20
N ARG A 157 -22.00 11.40 11.09
CA ARG A 157 -20.57 11.37 10.78
C ARG A 157 -20.14 10.06 10.09
N TYR A 158 -21.01 9.05 10.04
CA TYR A 158 -20.64 7.77 9.45
C TYR A 158 -20.49 7.91 7.93
N ILE A 159 -19.36 7.45 7.40
CA ILE A 159 -19.06 7.54 5.96
C ILE A 159 -20.02 6.65 5.19
N LYS A 160 -20.73 7.28 4.25
CA LYS A 160 -21.68 6.63 3.34
C LYS A 160 -21.22 6.76 1.89
N VAL A 161 -21.71 5.84 1.07
CA VAL A 161 -21.62 5.83 -0.39
C VAL A 161 -23.02 5.70 -0.94
N ASP A 162 -23.53 6.76 -1.57
CA ASP A 162 -24.89 6.85 -2.09
C ASP A 162 -25.94 6.52 -1.01
N GLY A 163 -25.75 7.10 0.19
CA GLY A 163 -26.61 6.91 1.35
C GLY A 163 -26.40 5.59 2.12
N LYS A 164 -25.62 4.65 1.58
CA LYS A 164 -25.35 3.34 2.21
C LYS A 164 -24.14 3.41 3.14
N PRO A 165 -24.23 2.97 4.41
CA PRO A 165 -23.07 2.89 5.31
C PRO A 165 -21.96 2.02 4.71
N LEU A 166 -20.74 2.57 4.62
CA LEU A 166 -19.55 1.84 4.21
C LEU A 166 -19.11 0.88 5.33
N PHE A 167 -19.11 -0.42 5.05
CA PHE A 167 -18.66 -1.44 5.99
C PHE A 167 -17.60 -2.34 5.34
N VAL A 168 -16.43 -2.42 5.96
CA VAL A 168 -15.29 -3.18 5.42
C VAL A 168 -15.10 -4.49 6.20
N VAL A 169 -14.90 -5.59 5.50
CA VAL A 169 -14.52 -6.89 6.08
C VAL A 169 -13.07 -7.21 5.71
N TYR A 170 -12.24 -7.45 6.72
CA TYR A 170 -10.79 -7.60 6.58
C TYR A 170 -10.37 -8.86 5.81
N ASP A 171 -10.99 -10.01 6.08
CA ASP A 171 -10.71 -11.25 5.36
C ASP A 171 -11.98 -12.06 5.09
N THR A 172 -12.60 -11.84 3.92
CA THR A 172 -13.79 -12.57 3.52
C THR A 172 -13.57 -14.07 3.31
N ARG A 173 -12.32 -14.53 3.16
CA ARG A 173 -11.98 -15.95 2.99
C ARG A 173 -12.05 -16.73 4.30
N ALA A 174 -11.99 -16.03 5.43
CA ALA A 174 -12.14 -16.62 6.74
C ALA A 174 -13.61 -16.87 7.13
N LEU A 175 -14.57 -16.31 6.38
CA LEU A 175 -15.99 -16.53 6.61
C LEU A 175 -16.38 -17.94 6.14
N PRO A 176 -17.18 -18.69 6.92
CA PRO A 176 -17.65 -20.01 6.51
C PRO A 176 -18.43 -20.01 5.20
N ASP A 177 -19.26 -18.99 4.99
CA ASP A 177 -20.01 -18.75 3.75
C ASP A 177 -20.14 -17.23 3.55
N PRO A 178 -19.23 -16.59 2.78
CA PRO A 178 -19.21 -15.14 2.65
C PRO A 178 -20.48 -14.59 1.98
N LEU A 179 -21.11 -15.34 1.07
CA LEU A 179 -22.35 -14.92 0.45
C LEU A 179 -23.47 -14.90 1.49
N LYS A 180 -23.64 -15.98 2.26
CA LYS A 180 -24.62 -16.03 3.34
C LYS A 180 -24.44 -14.93 4.38
N TYR A 181 -23.19 -14.64 4.75
CA TYR A 181 -22.88 -13.58 5.71
C TYR A 181 -23.25 -12.20 5.15
N SER A 182 -22.95 -11.91 3.89
CA SER A 182 -23.36 -10.65 3.25
C SER A 182 -24.88 -10.48 3.21
N GLU A 183 -25.63 -11.56 2.95
CA GLU A 183 -27.10 -11.56 3.01
C GLU A 183 -27.62 -11.24 4.41
N ILE A 184 -27.03 -11.86 5.45
CA ILE A 184 -27.37 -11.57 6.85
C ILE A 184 -27.15 -10.09 7.12
N TYR A 185 -25.98 -9.54 6.75
CA TYR A 185 -25.64 -8.15 7.02
C TYR A 185 -26.65 -7.17 6.41
N ARG A 186 -26.96 -7.36 5.12
CA ARG A 186 -27.93 -6.52 4.43
C ARG A 186 -29.34 -6.68 5.01
N SER A 187 -29.74 -7.90 5.38
CA SER A 187 -31.06 -8.14 5.98
C SER A 187 -31.22 -7.43 7.33
N ARG A 188 -30.18 -7.46 8.18
CA ARG A 188 -30.17 -6.79 9.49
C ARG A 188 -30.21 -5.27 9.33
N ALA A 189 -29.38 -4.72 8.43
CA ALA A 189 -29.38 -3.29 8.12
C ALA A 189 -30.76 -2.80 7.64
N LYS A 190 -31.39 -3.54 6.72
CA LYS A 190 -32.75 -3.25 6.21
C LYS A 190 -33.81 -3.33 7.29
N ALA A 191 -33.77 -4.38 8.13
CA ALA A 191 -34.69 -4.52 9.26
C ALA A 191 -34.55 -3.36 10.27
N ALA A 192 -33.38 -2.75 10.36
CA ALA A 192 -33.13 -1.57 11.20
C ALA A 192 -33.48 -0.24 10.52
N GLY A 193 -34.02 -0.23 9.30
CA GLY A 193 -34.45 0.97 8.58
C GLY A 193 -33.33 1.68 7.81
N LEU A 194 -32.23 1.00 7.49
CA LEU A 194 -31.24 1.45 6.51
C LEU A 194 -31.63 0.93 5.11
N ASP A 195 -31.32 1.66 4.04
CA ASP A 195 -31.64 1.21 2.67
C ASP A 195 -30.82 -0.04 2.28
N ASP A 196 -29.51 0.02 2.50
CA ASP A 196 -28.57 -1.09 2.30
C ASP A 196 -27.22 -0.77 2.97
N LEU A 197 -26.26 -1.69 2.88
CA LEU A 197 -24.85 -1.46 3.20
C LEU A 197 -24.02 -1.34 1.91
N TYR A 198 -22.95 -0.56 1.95
CA TYR A 198 -21.89 -0.62 0.94
C TYR A 198 -20.78 -1.51 1.49
N LEU A 199 -20.81 -2.78 1.11
CA LEU A 199 -19.95 -3.83 1.64
C LEU A 199 -18.66 -3.89 0.85
N CYS A 200 -17.53 -3.65 1.53
CA CYS A 200 -16.21 -3.77 0.93
C CYS A 200 -15.42 -4.91 1.56
N ARG A 201 -14.61 -5.60 0.76
CA ARG A 201 -13.61 -6.56 1.24
C ARG A 201 -12.21 -5.97 1.09
N MET A 202 -11.28 -6.30 1.99
CA MET A 202 -9.87 -6.03 1.73
C MET A 202 -9.27 -7.07 0.78
N GLU A 203 -8.56 -6.62 -0.23
CA GLU A 203 -7.88 -7.46 -1.21
C GLU A 203 -6.49 -7.83 -0.67
N LYS A 204 -6.23 -9.14 -0.52
CA LYS A 204 -4.96 -9.63 0.02
C LYS A 204 -4.11 -10.40 -0.98
N GLU A 205 -4.65 -11.38 -1.71
CA GLU A 205 -3.85 -12.21 -2.64
C GLU A 205 -4.66 -12.86 -3.77
N ALA A 206 -5.87 -13.36 -3.49
CA ALA A 206 -6.73 -13.95 -4.51
C ALA A 206 -7.61 -12.90 -5.19
N VAL A 207 -7.45 -12.78 -6.51
CA VAL A 207 -8.35 -12.03 -7.40
C VAL A 207 -9.72 -12.72 -7.33
N LEU A 208 -10.67 -12.09 -6.67
CA LEU A 208 -12.04 -12.56 -6.51
C LEU A 208 -12.95 -11.37 -6.70
N ASP A 209 -13.86 -11.49 -7.67
CA ASP A 209 -14.90 -10.49 -7.90
C ASP A 209 -15.77 -10.37 -6.63
N PRO A 210 -15.80 -9.22 -5.95
CA PRO A 210 -16.57 -9.03 -4.73
C PRO A 210 -18.06 -9.36 -4.91
N LYS A 211 -18.62 -9.16 -6.11
CA LYS A 211 -20.04 -9.44 -6.38
C LYS A 211 -20.38 -10.92 -6.29
N SER A 212 -19.42 -11.80 -6.60
CA SER A 212 -19.61 -13.26 -6.49
C SER A 212 -19.87 -13.74 -5.06
N ILE A 213 -19.57 -12.92 -4.06
CA ILE A 213 -19.81 -13.20 -2.64
C ILE A 213 -20.72 -12.15 -1.97
N GLY A 214 -21.46 -11.35 -2.75
CA GLY A 214 -22.43 -10.37 -2.24
C GLY A 214 -21.85 -9.04 -1.73
N PHE A 215 -20.56 -8.79 -1.99
CA PHE A 215 -19.88 -7.52 -1.68
C PHE A 215 -19.92 -6.58 -2.89
N ASP A 216 -19.87 -5.27 -2.63
CA ASP A 216 -19.95 -4.23 -3.66
C ASP A 216 -18.58 -3.91 -4.27
N ALA A 217 -17.52 -3.91 -3.47
CA ALA A 217 -16.17 -3.56 -3.92
C ALA A 217 -15.05 -4.27 -3.16
N SER A 218 -13.86 -4.31 -3.77
CA SER A 218 -12.61 -4.67 -3.09
C SER A 218 -11.77 -3.42 -2.83
N ILE A 219 -11.08 -3.35 -1.70
CA ILE A 219 -10.15 -2.29 -1.33
C ILE A 219 -8.73 -2.87 -1.40
N GLU A 220 -7.84 -2.25 -2.18
CA GLU A 220 -6.41 -2.65 -2.15
C GLU A 220 -5.82 -2.37 -0.76
N PHE A 221 -5.05 -3.31 -0.22
CA PHE A 221 -4.48 -3.21 1.12
C PHE A 221 -2.96 -3.46 1.10
N PRO A 222 -2.16 -2.56 0.47
CA PRO A 222 -0.71 -2.74 0.43
C PRO A 222 -0.10 -2.81 1.85
N PRO A 223 0.95 -3.62 2.03
CA PRO A 223 1.73 -4.30 0.99
C PRO A 223 1.09 -5.58 0.44
N SER A 224 -0.04 -6.03 0.99
CA SER A 224 -0.73 -7.22 0.49
C SER A 224 -1.23 -6.98 -0.94
N GLY A 225 -1.13 -8.01 -1.79
CA GLY A 225 -1.62 -7.96 -3.17
C GLY A 225 -0.76 -7.12 -4.12
N VAL A 226 0.35 -6.54 -3.64
CA VAL A 226 1.26 -5.73 -4.46
C VAL A 226 2.56 -6.48 -4.70
N ARG A 227 2.99 -6.53 -5.97
CA ARG A 227 4.29 -7.08 -6.35
C ARG A 227 5.42 -6.23 -5.76
N SER A 228 6.43 -6.89 -5.21
CA SER A 228 7.64 -6.24 -4.70
C SER A 228 8.90 -6.88 -5.27
N VAL A 229 10.02 -6.18 -5.16
CA VAL A 229 11.35 -6.70 -5.50
C VAL A 229 12.20 -6.72 -4.23
N THR A 230 12.75 -7.88 -3.92
CA THR A 230 13.65 -8.07 -2.79
C THR A 230 14.99 -7.39 -3.08
N LEU A 231 15.50 -6.66 -2.09
CA LEU A 231 16.82 -6.07 -2.08
C LEU A 231 17.78 -6.94 -1.27
N ASP A 232 19.00 -7.08 -1.77
CA ASP A 232 20.10 -7.61 -0.99
C ASP A 232 20.65 -6.52 -0.08
N VAL A 233 20.70 -6.79 1.22
CA VAL A 233 21.25 -5.87 2.23
C VAL A 233 22.27 -6.58 3.07
N GLU A 234 23.35 -5.88 3.41
CA GLU A 234 24.35 -6.36 4.36
C GLU A 234 23.94 -5.99 5.79
N PRO A 235 23.80 -6.97 6.71
CA PRO A 235 23.54 -6.68 8.11
C PRO A 235 24.64 -5.81 8.75
N LEU A 236 24.25 -4.88 9.62
CA LEU A 236 25.20 -4.07 10.41
C LEU A 236 26.07 -4.95 11.31
N ASP A 237 25.45 -6.00 11.87
CA ASP A 237 26.11 -7.03 12.65
C ASP A 237 25.91 -8.38 11.94
N PRO A 238 26.97 -8.94 11.33
CA PRO A 238 26.93 -10.25 10.67
C PRO A 238 26.52 -11.40 11.60
N THR A 239 26.63 -11.22 12.92
CA THR A 239 26.25 -12.21 13.94
C THR A 239 24.81 -12.06 14.45
N SER A 240 24.09 -11.01 14.02
CA SER A 240 22.71 -10.74 14.44
C SER A 240 21.70 -11.83 14.05
N GLY A 241 22.04 -12.66 13.05
CA GLY A 241 21.14 -13.67 12.52
C GLY A 241 19.90 -13.10 11.83
N PHE A 242 19.92 -11.81 11.43
CA PHE A 242 18.81 -11.15 10.76
C PHE A 242 18.41 -11.86 9.45
N LYS A 243 17.14 -12.24 9.32
CA LYS A 243 16.56 -12.94 8.16
C LYS A 243 15.31 -12.22 7.61
N GLY A 244 15.16 -10.94 7.90
CA GLY A 244 14.05 -10.16 7.37
C GLY A 244 14.14 -9.99 5.85
N ARG A 245 12.98 -9.97 5.19
CA ARG A 245 12.87 -9.65 3.76
C ARG A 245 12.84 -8.14 3.59
N VAL A 246 13.84 -7.60 2.91
CA VAL A 246 13.88 -6.19 2.51
C VAL A 246 13.41 -6.08 1.07
N ASN A 247 12.42 -5.24 0.81
CA ASN A 247 11.88 -4.98 -0.51
C ASN A 247 12.10 -3.50 -0.88
N ASP A 248 12.15 -3.19 -2.17
CA ASP A 248 12.19 -1.81 -2.66
C ASP A 248 10.79 -1.19 -2.71
N TYR A 249 10.57 -0.13 -1.94
CA TYR A 249 9.29 0.58 -1.89
C TYR A 249 8.95 1.29 -3.21
N GLU A 250 9.91 1.95 -3.85
CA GLU A 250 9.64 2.74 -5.05
C GLU A 250 9.27 1.86 -6.23
N GLN A 251 9.92 0.70 -6.36
CA GLN A 251 9.56 -0.29 -7.37
C GLN A 251 8.20 -0.95 -7.06
N THR A 252 7.92 -1.21 -5.78
CA THR A 252 6.59 -1.67 -5.34
C THR A 252 5.49 -0.66 -5.69
N ALA A 253 5.71 0.62 -5.39
CA ALA A 253 4.79 1.70 -5.75
C ALA A 253 4.62 1.79 -7.26
N PHE A 254 5.69 1.68 -8.04
CA PHE A 254 5.63 1.64 -9.49
C PHE A 254 4.77 0.48 -10.02
N TYR A 255 4.92 -0.73 -9.47
CA TYR A 255 4.09 -1.87 -9.86
C TYR A 255 2.63 -1.71 -9.45
N ALA A 256 2.35 -1.13 -8.27
CA ALA A 256 0.99 -0.82 -7.86
C ALA A 256 0.32 0.20 -8.80
N ILE A 257 1.05 1.22 -9.22
CA ILE A 257 0.57 2.24 -10.17
C ILE A 257 0.21 1.60 -11.51
N ASN A 258 1.06 0.71 -12.01
CA ASN A 258 0.91 0.09 -13.33
C ASN A 258 0.23 -1.29 -13.29
N ARG A 259 -0.46 -1.60 -12.20
CA ARG A 259 -1.26 -2.82 -12.08
C ARG A 259 -2.30 -2.87 -13.21
N ALA A 260 -2.42 -4.03 -13.84
CA ALA A 260 -3.45 -4.26 -14.85
C ALA A 260 -4.86 -4.15 -14.25
N ASP A 261 -5.83 -3.73 -15.07
CA ASP A 261 -7.24 -3.78 -14.69
C ASP A 261 -7.65 -5.22 -14.41
N ILE A 262 -8.30 -5.42 -13.27
CA ILE A 262 -8.74 -6.72 -12.76
C ILE A 262 -10.21 -7.01 -13.06
N GLY A 263 -10.93 -6.06 -13.68
CA GLY A 263 -12.25 -6.28 -14.26
C GLY A 263 -13.42 -6.28 -13.28
N PHE A 264 -13.22 -5.80 -12.04
CA PHE A 264 -14.29 -5.62 -11.05
C PHE A 264 -14.13 -4.33 -10.24
N ASP A 265 -15.09 -4.07 -9.36
CA ASP A 265 -15.14 -2.86 -8.56
C ASP A 265 -14.03 -2.81 -7.49
N LEU A 266 -12.94 -2.14 -7.86
CA LEU A 266 -11.77 -1.84 -7.04
C LEU A 266 -11.77 -0.39 -6.51
N ILE A 267 -11.50 -0.25 -5.22
CA ILE A 267 -11.11 0.99 -4.54
C ILE A 267 -9.60 0.95 -4.35
N ARG A 268 -8.91 1.99 -4.85
CA ARG A 268 -7.44 2.04 -4.80
C ARG A 268 -6.94 2.20 -3.37
N GLY A 269 -5.80 1.59 -3.08
CA GLY A 269 -5.16 1.60 -1.78
C GLY A 269 -3.66 1.88 -1.91
N VAL A 270 -3.13 2.68 -1.00
CA VAL A 270 -1.71 3.02 -0.91
C VAL A 270 -1.22 2.83 0.52
N MET A 271 0.10 2.74 0.72
CA MET A 271 0.72 2.75 2.05
C MET A 271 1.84 3.81 2.09
N PRO A 272 2.06 4.55 3.19
CA PRO A 272 3.15 5.52 3.28
C PRO A 272 4.53 4.87 3.36
N SER A 273 4.63 3.80 4.15
CA SER A 273 5.80 2.92 4.24
C SER A 273 5.39 1.59 4.88
N TRP A 274 6.33 0.65 5.03
CA TRP A 274 6.08 -0.58 5.77
C TRP A 274 7.40 -1.15 6.32
N ASP A 275 7.40 -1.46 7.61
CA ASP A 275 8.49 -2.11 8.31
C ASP A 275 7.95 -2.62 9.67
N ASN A 276 7.82 -3.94 9.78
CA ASN A 276 7.29 -4.61 10.96
C ASN A 276 8.38 -5.16 11.89
N THR A 277 9.61 -4.67 11.82
CA THR A 277 10.73 -5.12 12.69
C THR A 277 10.51 -4.82 14.17
N ALA A 278 9.76 -3.77 14.50
CA ALA A 278 9.30 -3.51 15.87
C ALA A 278 8.55 -4.72 16.45
N ARG A 279 7.78 -5.40 15.60
CA ARG A 279 6.98 -6.59 15.89
C ARG A 279 7.72 -7.90 15.65
N ARG A 280 8.68 -7.90 14.72
CA ARG A 280 9.41 -9.08 14.22
C ARG A 280 10.90 -8.76 14.08
N PRO A 281 11.66 -8.67 15.18
CA PRO A 281 13.01 -8.09 15.17
C PRO A 281 14.12 -8.97 14.57
N ALA A 282 13.87 -10.23 14.21
CA ALA A 282 14.94 -11.12 13.71
C ALA A 282 14.49 -12.02 12.56
N ASP A 283 13.46 -12.83 12.80
CA ASP A 283 12.91 -13.76 11.82
C ASP A 283 11.64 -13.20 11.17
N ASP A 284 11.55 -13.32 9.84
CA ASP A 284 10.32 -13.10 9.07
C ASP A 284 9.76 -11.66 9.11
N ALA A 285 10.63 -10.68 9.39
CA ALA A 285 10.32 -9.27 9.19
C ALA A 285 10.12 -8.98 7.70
N THR A 286 9.21 -8.07 7.37
CA THR A 286 9.07 -7.53 6.02
C THR A 286 9.26 -6.02 6.10
N ILE A 287 10.21 -5.52 5.31
CA ILE A 287 10.62 -4.12 5.26
C ILE A 287 10.47 -3.65 3.82
N PHE A 288 9.95 -2.46 3.62
CA PHE A 288 9.94 -1.75 2.34
C PHE A 288 10.89 -0.56 2.46
N HIS A 289 12.14 -0.79 2.08
CA HIS A 289 13.20 0.19 2.10
C HIS A 289 13.03 1.21 0.96
N ASN A 290 13.70 2.36 1.03
CA ASN A 290 13.54 3.49 0.11
C ASN A 290 12.14 4.14 0.12
N ALA A 291 11.30 3.87 1.13
CA ALA A 291 10.07 4.62 1.33
C ALA A 291 10.37 6.09 1.66
N SER A 292 9.67 7.01 0.98
CA SER A 292 9.84 8.45 1.13
C SER A 292 8.51 9.18 0.91
N PRO A 293 8.36 10.40 1.46
CA PRO A 293 7.20 11.25 1.17
C PRO A 293 6.97 11.44 -0.34
N GLU A 294 8.03 11.57 -1.14
CA GLU A 294 7.96 11.78 -2.58
C GLU A 294 7.49 10.54 -3.35
N ALA A 295 7.92 9.35 -2.93
CA ALA A 295 7.47 8.09 -3.51
C ALA A 295 6.01 7.79 -3.13
N TYR A 296 5.63 8.04 -1.87
CA TYR A 296 4.24 8.00 -1.43
C TYR A 296 3.36 8.99 -2.19
N GLU A 297 3.81 10.23 -2.36
CA GLU A 297 3.08 11.26 -3.11
C GLU A 297 2.76 10.78 -4.53
N SER A 298 3.75 10.18 -5.20
CA SER A 298 3.61 9.70 -6.57
C SER A 298 2.62 8.52 -6.66
N TRP A 299 2.65 7.60 -5.69
CA TRP A 299 1.67 6.50 -5.63
C TRP A 299 0.26 7.02 -5.36
N LEU A 300 0.09 7.90 -4.38
CA LEU A 300 -1.20 8.49 -4.06
C LEU A 300 -1.76 9.31 -5.23
N ALA A 301 -0.93 10.09 -5.93
CA ALA A 301 -1.33 10.86 -7.10
C ALA A 301 -1.99 9.99 -8.17
N GLU A 302 -1.35 8.87 -8.51
CA GLU A 302 -1.86 7.93 -9.51
C GLU A 302 -3.11 7.19 -9.02
N ALA A 303 -3.19 6.84 -7.74
CA ALA A 303 -4.40 6.26 -7.16
C ALA A 303 -5.59 7.24 -7.23
N VAL A 304 -5.35 8.52 -6.94
CA VAL A 304 -6.36 9.59 -7.04
C VAL A 304 -6.77 9.83 -8.50
N ASP A 305 -5.82 9.92 -9.42
CA ASP A 305 -6.10 10.14 -10.85
C ASP A 305 -6.83 8.96 -11.48
N TRP A 306 -6.43 7.73 -11.15
CA TRP A 306 -7.17 6.53 -11.55
C TRP A 306 -8.60 6.57 -11.02
N THR A 307 -8.78 6.94 -9.75
CA THR A 307 -10.10 6.99 -9.11
C THR A 307 -11.00 8.03 -9.77
N LYS A 308 -10.47 9.23 -10.08
CA LYS A 308 -11.22 10.27 -10.81
C LYS A 308 -11.69 9.79 -12.20
N LYS A 309 -10.86 9.01 -12.90
CA LYS A 309 -11.16 8.50 -14.24
C LYS A 309 -12.16 7.35 -14.24
N ASN A 310 -12.11 6.49 -13.22
CA ASN A 310 -12.85 5.21 -13.21
C ASN A 310 -14.05 5.18 -12.24
N ARG A 311 -14.14 6.12 -11.30
CA ARG A 311 -15.22 6.20 -10.30
C ARG A 311 -16.00 7.51 -10.41
N LYS A 312 -17.25 7.47 -9.96
CA LYS A 312 -18.19 8.62 -10.00
C LYS A 312 -18.75 8.89 -8.61
N GLY A 313 -19.12 10.15 -8.38
CA GLY A 313 -19.81 10.55 -7.16
C GLY A 313 -19.07 10.10 -5.89
N GLU A 314 -19.85 9.56 -4.94
CA GLU A 314 -19.36 9.15 -3.63
C GLU A 314 -18.48 7.88 -3.66
N GLU A 315 -18.45 7.13 -4.78
CA GLU A 315 -17.53 5.99 -4.95
C GLU A 315 -16.07 6.41 -5.16
N ARG A 316 -15.78 7.71 -5.27
CA ARG A 316 -14.42 8.24 -5.38
C ARG A 316 -13.69 8.16 -4.03
N LEU A 317 -13.37 6.94 -3.63
CA LEU A 317 -12.63 6.61 -2.42
C LEU A 317 -11.21 6.18 -2.77
N VAL A 318 -10.24 6.57 -1.95
CA VAL A 318 -8.90 6.00 -1.92
C VAL A 318 -8.56 5.68 -0.47
N PHE A 319 -8.02 4.48 -0.21
CA PHE A 319 -7.61 4.08 1.14
C PHE A 319 -6.10 4.26 1.34
N VAL A 320 -5.70 4.65 2.55
CA VAL A 320 -4.32 4.67 3.00
C VAL A 320 -4.17 3.70 4.17
N ASN A 321 -3.23 2.76 4.04
CA ASN A 321 -2.75 1.91 5.12
C ASN A 321 -1.45 2.50 5.69
N ALA A 322 -1.46 3.27 6.77
CA ALA A 322 -2.59 3.66 7.62
C ALA A 322 -2.42 5.09 8.16
N TRP A 323 -3.31 5.52 9.06
CA TRP A 323 -3.11 6.72 9.86
C TRP A 323 -1.98 6.53 10.87
N ASN A 324 -2.08 5.51 11.73
CA ASN A 324 -1.26 5.37 12.93
C ASN A 324 -0.67 3.96 13.16
N GLU A 325 -0.36 3.19 12.12
CA GLU A 325 0.17 1.84 12.30
C GLU A 325 1.68 1.81 12.61
N TRP A 326 2.05 2.34 13.78
CA TRP A 326 3.45 2.48 14.20
C TRP A 326 4.22 1.17 14.30
N GLY A 327 3.57 0.08 14.73
CA GLY A 327 4.21 -1.23 14.84
C GLY A 327 4.64 -1.84 13.49
N GLU A 328 4.02 -1.39 12.39
CA GLU A 328 4.39 -1.77 11.01
C GLU A 328 4.96 -0.59 10.24
N SER A 329 5.27 0.52 10.93
CA SER A 329 5.76 1.75 10.33
C SER A 329 4.86 2.33 9.22
N ALA A 330 3.61 1.90 9.14
CA ALA A 330 2.66 2.27 8.09
C ALA A 330 1.75 3.39 8.59
N TYR A 331 2.31 4.58 8.80
CA TYR A 331 1.60 5.73 9.38
C TYR A 331 1.75 7.00 8.53
N LEU A 332 0.73 7.84 8.58
CA LEU A 332 0.77 9.23 8.12
C LEU A 332 1.07 10.22 9.23
N GLU A 333 0.93 9.80 10.50
CA GLU A 333 1.27 10.64 11.64
C GLU A 333 2.71 11.19 11.56
N PRO A 334 2.96 12.46 11.98
CA PRO A 334 4.30 13.03 11.93
C PRO A 334 5.29 12.25 12.80
N ASP A 335 6.47 11.96 12.24
CA ASP A 335 7.62 11.41 12.95
C ASP A 335 8.77 12.42 13.01
N LEU A 336 9.78 12.14 13.85
CA LEU A 336 10.92 13.04 14.02
C LEU A 336 11.81 13.18 12.77
N ARG A 337 11.76 12.26 11.80
CA ARG A 337 12.63 12.30 10.62
C ARG A 337 12.01 13.09 9.48
N HIS A 338 10.73 12.87 9.23
CA HIS A 338 10.00 13.42 8.10
C HIS A 338 9.04 14.53 8.52
N GLY A 339 8.75 14.70 9.81
CA GLY A 339 7.76 15.65 10.28
C GLY A 339 6.45 15.47 9.53
N HIS A 340 5.93 16.55 8.93
CA HIS A 340 4.64 16.56 8.27
C HIS A 340 4.71 16.18 6.79
N LYS A 341 5.88 15.80 6.27
CA LYS A 341 6.07 15.66 4.81
C LYS A 341 5.13 14.65 4.14
N TYR A 342 4.75 13.57 4.81
CA TYR A 342 3.75 12.63 4.28
C TYR A 342 2.35 13.25 4.20
N LEU A 343 1.93 14.01 5.22
CA LEU A 343 0.68 14.75 5.21
C LEU A 343 0.68 15.88 4.17
N GLU A 344 1.79 16.60 4.04
CA GLU A 344 1.97 17.62 3.01
C GLU A 344 1.91 17.02 1.59
N ALA A 345 2.49 15.83 1.41
CA ALA A 345 2.35 15.06 0.16
C ALA A 345 0.89 14.71 -0.13
N THR A 346 0.14 14.20 0.85
CA THR A 346 -1.31 13.97 0.73
C THR A 346 -2.03 15.23 0.30
N GLN A 347 -1.77 16.36 0.97
CA GLN A 347 -2.42 17.62 0.67
C GLN A 347 -2.07 18.16 -0.74
N ARG A 348 -0.81 18.05 -1.17
CA ARG A 348 -0.39 18.42 -2.53
C ARG A 348 -1.13 17.60 -3.58
N VAL A 349 -1.26 16.28 -3.39
CA VAL A 349 -2.01 15.43 -4.30
C VAL A 349 -3.47 15.86 -4.40
N LEU A 350 -4.13 16.04 -3.25
CA LEU A 350 -5.56 16.42 -3.21
C LEU A 350 -5.82 17.80 -3.81
N LYS A 351 -4.85 18.71 -3.72
CA LYS A 351 -4.88 20.04 -4.37
C LYS A 351 -4.48 20.02 -5.85
N GLY A 352 -4.10 18.88 -6.43
CA GLY A 352 -3.61 18.79 -7.80
C GLY A 352 -2.25 19.46 -8.02
N GLN A 353 -1.45 19.56 -6.96
CA GLN A 353 -0.13 20.21 -6.92
C GLN A 353 1.03 19.21 -6.81
N SER A 354 0.75 17.91 -7.00
CA SER A 354 1.78 16.88 -6.88
C SER A 354 2.83 17.00 -7.98
N GLY A 355 4.09 16.79 -7.59
CA GLY A 355 5.22 16.68 -8.51
C GLY A 355 5.35 15.30 -9.18
N ASN A 356 4.46 14.34 -8.87
CA ASN A 356 4.41 12.93 -9.31
C ASN A 356 5.60 12.49 -10.20
N ARG A 357 6.56 11.80 -9.58
CA ARG A 357 7.80 11.32 -10.22
C ARG A 357 7.64 10.01 -10.99
N PHE A 358 6.59 9.25 -10.68
CA PHE A 358 6.37 7.92 -11.24
C PHE A 358 5.57 7.93 -12.54
N LYS A 359 4.78 9.00 -12.81
CA LYS A 359 3.89 9.19 -13.98
C LYS A 359 3.55 7.88 -14.70
N SER A 360 2.35 7.34 -14.47
CA SER A 360 1.93 6.09 -15.11
C SER A 360 2.28 6.09 -16.60
N ILE A 361 3.02 5.06 -17.00
CA ILE A 361 3.32 4.75 -18.38
C ILE A 361 2.70 3.40 -18.62
N SER A 362 1.67 3.35 -19.45
CA SER A 362 1.19 2.08 -19.94
C SER A 362 2.21 1.54 -20.95
N ASN A 363 2.37 0.21 -21.03
CA ASN A 363 3.13 -0.43 -22.11
C ASN A 363 2.62 0.03 -23.49
N ALA A 364 1.32 0.32 -23.58
CA ALA A 364 0.68 0.86 -24.77
C ALA A 364 1.09 2.29 -25.12
N SER A 365 1.89 3.01 -24.32
CA SER A 365 2.20 4.42 -24.56
C SER A 365 3.27 4.65 -25.63
N TYR A 366 3.94 3.60 -26.12
CA TYR A 366 5.07 3.75 -27.04
C TYR A 366 5.04 2.76 -28.22
N GLU A 367 5.45 3.24 -29.39
CA GLU A 367 5.75 2.44 -30.58
C GLU A 367 7.24 2.57 -30.93
N LEU A 368 7.89 1.43 -31.17
CA LEU A 368 9.28 1.37 -31.59
C LEU A 368 9.38 0.96 -33.06
N ASN A 369 9.82 1.88 -33.92
CA ASN A 369 10.00 1.60 -35.35
C ASN A 369 11.49 1.70 -35.73
N LYS A 370 12.13 0.52 -35.89
CA LYS A 370 13.58 0.35 -36.10
C LYS A 370 14.44 1.00 -35.01
N THR A 371 14.64 2.31 -35.10
CA THR A 371 15.45 3.15 -34.21
C THR A 371 14.73 4.41 -33.76
N GLU A 372 13.44 4.58 -34.07
CA GLU A 372 12.61 5.70 -33.58
C GLU A 372 11.65 5.20 -32.51
N LEU A 373 11.62 5.88 -31.37
CA LEU A 373 10.62 5.66 -30.32
C LEU A 373 9.60 6.81 -30.34
N ARG A 374 8.32 6.48 -30.52
CA ARG A 374 7.22 7.45 -30.53
C ARG A 374 6.30 7.20 -29.36
N HIS A 375 5.94 8.26 -28.65
CA HIS A 375 4.86 8.22 -27.67
C HIS A 375 3.51 8.34 -28.38
N LEU A 376 2.50 7.58 -27.95
CA LEU A 376 1.16 7.57 -28.58
C LEU A 376 0.44 8.92 -28.53
N SER A 377 0.87 9.87 -27.69
CA SER A 377 0.41 11.26 -27.76
C SER A 377 0.93 12.02 -28.99
N GLY A 378 1.65 11.37 -29.92
CA GLY A 378 2.25 11.97 -31.12
C GLY A 378 3.65 12.55 -30.94
N LYS A 379 4.29 12.40 -29.77
CA LYS A 379 5.64 12.95 -29.52
C LYS A 379 6.72 11.91 -29.86
N THR A 380 7.59 12.22 -30.81
CA THR A 380 8.80 11.42 -31.09
C THR A 380 9.90 11.77 -30.09
N LEU A 381 10.51 10.75 -29.48
CA LEU A 381 11.61 10.91 -28.54
C LEU A 381 12.94 10.97 -29.30
N GLN A 382 13.93 11.66 -28.72
CA GLN A 382 15.25 11.84 -29.33
C GLN A 382 16.25 10.81 -28.80
N PRO A 383 17.03 10.11 -29.66
CA PRO A 383 18.08 9.22 -29.20
C PRO A 383 19.16 10.02 -28.46
N SER A 384 19.66 9.51 -27.35
CA SER A 384 20.67 10.17 -26.52
C SER A 384 21.85 9.26 -26.24
N LYS A 385 23.07 9.76 -26.53
CA LYS A 385 24.32 9.08 -26.13
C LYS A 385 24.66 9.26 -24.65
N LYS A 386 23.93 10.12 -23.94
CA LYS A 386 24.10 10.37 -22.50
C LYS A 386 23.37 9.34 -21.64
N ILE A 387 22.38 8.68 -22.22
CA ILE A 387 21.74 7.52 -21.62
C ILE A 387 22.60 6.32 -21.97
N VAL A 388 23.21 5.75 -20.95
CA VAL A 388 24.10 4.58 -21.08
C VAL A 388 23.55 3.46 -20.22
N GLY A 389 23.84 2.22 -20.60
CA GLY A 389 23.39 1.06 -19.85
C GLY A 389 23.86 -0.23 -20.50
N SER A 390 23.60 -1.33 -19.80
CA SER A 390 23.88 -2.67 -20.27
C SER A 390 22.82 -3.62 -19.76
N ILE A 391 22.59 -4.69 -20.51
CA ILE A 391 21.87 -5.86 -20.02
C ILE A 391 22.92 -6.77 -19.38
N ASP A 392 22.68 -7.15 -18.13
CA ASP A 392 23.57 -8.05 -17.39
C ASP A 392 23.17 -9.50 -17.69
N GLN A 393 21.86 -9.79 -17.69
CA GLN A 393 21.34 -11.13 -17.92
C GLN A 393 19.95 -11.11 -18.56
N ILE A 394 19.69 -12.08 -19.43
CA ILE A 394 18.34 -12.49 -19.83
C ILE A 394 18.23 -13.97 -19.51
N GLU A 395 17.18 -14.36 -18.79
CA GLU A 395 16.99 -15.73 -18.36
C GLU A 395 15.51 -16.13 -18.47
N LYS A 396 15.28 -17.39 -18.82
CA LYS A 396 13.96 -18.01 -18.74
C LYS A 396 13.86 -18.78 -17.42
N ARG A 397 12.90 -18.42 -16.58
CA ARG A 397 12.57 -19.11 -15.32
C ARG A 397 11.13 -19.57 -15.38
N ASP A 398 10.92 -20.89 -15.44
CA ASP A 398 9.60 -21.50 -15.58
C ASP A 398 8.78 -20.94 -16.76
N ASP A 399 7.63 -20.30 -16.48
CA ASP A 399 6.74 -19.65 -17.44
C ASP A 399 7.04 -18.16 -17.63
N LYS A 400 8.20 -17.68 -17.18
CA LYS A 400 8.58 -16.26 -17.20
C LYS A 400 9.93 -16.00 -17.87
N ILE A 401 10.07 -14.78 -18.37
CA ILE A 401 11.34 -14.19 -18.80
C ILE A 401 11.73 -13.12 -17.79
N CYS A 402 12.98 -13.17 -17.33
CA CYS A 402 13.58 -12.18 -16.45
C CYS A 402 14.74 -11.49 -17.19
N ILE A 403 14.78 -10.16 -17.10
CA ILE A 403 15.82 -9.33 -17.70
C ILE A 403 16.39 -8.45 -16.60
N SER A 404 17.68 -8.57 -16.34
CA SER A 404 18.40 -7.69 -15.40
C SER A 404 19.45 -6.88 -16.14
N GLY A 405 19.72 -5.69 -15.63
CA GLY A 405 20.72 -4.80 -16.20
C GLY A 405 20.81 -3.49 -15.45
N TRP A 406 21.41 -2.49 -16.09
CA TRP A 406 21.48 -1.14 -15.57
C TRP A 406 21.39 -0.10 -16.68
N GLY A 407 20.99 1.10 -16.29
CA GLY A 407 20.86 2.27 -17.14
C GLY A 407 20.88 3.56 -16.33
N CYS A 408 21.58 4.58 -16.80
CA CYS A 408 21.52 5.92 -16.22
C CYS A 408 21.65 7.01 -17.28
N ASP A 409 21.07 8.18 -17.01
CA ASP A 409 21.34 9.39 -17.76
C ASP A 409 22.51 10.11 -17.09
N GLN A 410 23.64 10.24 -17.77
CA GLN A 410 24.83 10.90 -17.23
C GLN A 410 24.60 12.38 -16.89
N GLU A 411 23.55 13.01 -17.42
CA GLU A 411 23.16 14.40 -17.10
C GLU A 411 22.13 14.48 -15.96
N ALA A 412 21.50 13.35 -15.61
CA ALA A 412 20.47 13.25 -14.59
C ALA A 412 20.64 11.92 -13.84
N ALA A 413 21.83 11.70 -13.28
CA ALA A 413 22.27 10.39 -12.78
C ALA A 413 21.39 9.84 -11.65
N SER A 414 20.74 10.71 -10.86
CA SER A 414 19.84 10.32 -9.78
C SER A 414 18.41 10.02 -10.25
N GLU A 415 18.06 10.36 -11.50
CA GLU A 415 16.70 10.20 -12.01
C GLU A 415 16.47 8.80 -12.59
N PRO A 416 15.40 8.10 -12.17
CA PRO A 416 15.08 6.79 -12.69
C PRO A 416 14.64 6.87 -14.17
N LEU A 417 15.17 5.95 -14.97
CA LEU A 417 14.78 5.76 -16.36
C LEU A 417 13.61 4.77 -16.43
N HIS A 418 12.72 4.94 -17.41
CA HIS A 418 11.81 3.85 -17.78
C HIS A 418 12.57 2.81 -18.58
N VAL A 419 12.26 1.54 -18.32
CA VAL A 419 12.79 0.38 -19.02
C VAL A 419 11.63 -0.25 -19.78
N LEU A 420 11.57 -0.02 -21.08
CA LEU A 420 10.55 -0.57 -21.97
C LEU A 420 11.08 -1.84 -22.64
N ILE A 421 10.31 -2.92 -22.57
CA ILE A 421 10.60 -4.18 -23.26
C ILE A 421 9.68 -4.29 -24.47
N PHE A 422 10.26 -4.51 -25.63
CA PHE A 422 9.54 -4.77 -26.88
C PHE A 422 9.89 -6.15 -27.43
N GLU A 423 8.92 -6.79 -28.09
CA GLU A 423 9.18 -7.85 -29.06
C GLU A 423 8.97 -7.25 -30.46
N ASP A 424 10.03 -7.22 -31.27
CA ASP A 424 10.07 -6.52 -32.56
C ASP A 424 9.76 -5.01 -32.46
N SER A 425 8.48 -4.65 -32.59
CA SER A 425 7.92 -3.28 -32.50
C SER A 425 6.77 -3.18 -31.51
N LYS A 426 6.35 -4.31 -30.90
CA LYS A 426 5.22 -4.39 -29.98
C LYS A 426 5.71 -4.29 -28.54
N PRO A 427 5.14 -3.39 -27.72
CA PRO A 427 5.51 -3.29 -26.32
C PRO A 427 4.99 -4.49 -25.54
N ILE A 428 5.84 -5.05 -24.69
CA ILE A 428 5.55 -6.19 -23.82
C ILE A 428 5.29 -5.71 -22.40
N THR A 429 6.27 -5.02 -21.81
CA THR A 429 6.21 -4.55 -20.43
C THR A 429 7.05 -3.29 -20.20
N VAL A 430 6.81 -2.62 -19.08
CA VAL A 430 7.53 -1.45 -18.62
C VAL A 430 7.97 -1.64 -17.17
N ASP A 431 9.18 -1.20 -16.87
CA ASP A 431 9.76 -1.13 -15.53
C ASP A 431 10.52 0.19 -15.36
N ARG A 432 11.27 0.35 -14.26
CA ARG A 432 12.18 1.47 -14.05
C ARG A 432 13.52 1.05 -13.49
N THR A 433 14.51 1.93 -13.64
CA THR A 433 15.79 1.78 -12.96
C THR A 433 15.65 2.21 -11.50
N PHE A 434 15.60 1.25 -10.58
CA PHE A 434 15.56 1.48 -9.13
C PHE A 434 16.43 0.51 -8.32
N VAL A 435 16.97 -0.52 -8.96
CA VAL A 435 17.83 -1.50 -8.31
C VAL A 435 19.17 -0.85 -7.97
N TYR A 436 19.60 -1.05 -6.72
CA TYR A 436 20.81 -0.45 -6.20
C TYR A 436 22.06 -0.99 -6.92
N ARG A 437 22.88 -0.07 -7.46
CA ARG A 437 24.09 -0.33 -8.27
C ARG A 437 25.22 0.63 -7.88
N PRO A 438 25.82 0.46 -6.70
CA PRO A 438 26.91 1.32 -6.24
C PRO A 438 28.16 1.20 -7.12
N ASP A 439 28.35 0.04 -7.76
CA ASP A 439 29.38 -0.20 -8.77
C ASP A 439 29.21 0.70 -10.01
N VAL A 440 27.98 0.90 -10.47
CA VAL A 440 27.65 1.83 -11.58
C VAL A 440 27.88 3.27 -11.15
N ALA A 441 27.42 3.65 -9.96
CA ALA A 441 27.66 4.99 -9.43
C ALA A 441 29.16 5.34 -9.33
N LYS A 442 29.99 4.34 -8.97
CA LYS A 442 31.45 4.48 -8.87
C LYS A 442 32.14 4.59 -10.23
N SER A 443 31.65 3.86 -11.23
CA SER A 443 32.36 3.67 -12.51
C SER A 443 31.84 4.53 -13.66
N VAL A 444 30.57 4.89 -13.66
CA VAL A 444 29.89 5.51 -14.82
C VAL A 444 29.48 6.95 -14.54
N ALA A 445 28.70 7.17 -13.49
CA ALA A 445 28.17 8.49 -13.16
C ALA A 445 27.95 8.62 -11.64
N PRO A 446 28.69 9.51 -10.96
CA PRO A 446 28.43 9.82 -9.56
C PRO A 446 26.96 10.23 -9.37
N GLY A 447 26.26 9.54 -8.48
CA GLY A 447 24.82 9.73 -8.24
C GLY A 447 23.91 8.67 -8.86
N ALA A 448 24.41 7.82 -9.76
CA ALA A 448 23.66 6.72 -10.38
C ALA A 448 23.55 5.47 -9.49
N THR A 449 23.29 5.66 -8.20
CA THR A 449 23.26 4.57 -7.21
C THR A 449 22.06 3.65 -7.38
N ARG A 450 21.00 4.06 -8.08
CA ARG A 450 19.81 3.26 -8.38
C ARG A 450 19.58 3.09 -9.88
N ALA A 451 20.68 2.86 -10.60
CA ALA A 451 20.68 2.67 -12.05
C ALA A 451 20.28 1.26 -12.50
N GLY A 452 20.20 0.27 -11.60
CA GLY A 452 19.86 -1.09 -11.98
C GLY A 452 18.37 -1.28 -12.29
N PHE A 453 18.03 -2.30 -13.06
CA PHE A 453 16.65 -2.72 -13.29
C PHE A 453 16.52 -4.25 -13.26
N TYR A 454 15.32 -4.72 -12.92
CA TYR A 454 14.93 -6.13 -12.99
C TYR A 454 13.51 -6.22 -13.52
N VAL A 455 13.35 -6.70 -14.74
CA VAL A 455 12.06 -6.81 -15.42
C VAL A 455 11.65 -8.28 -15.51
N GLU A 456 10.39 -8.57 -15.16
CA GLU A 456 9.84 -9.93 -15.24
C GLU A 456 8.47 -9.89 -15.93
N PHE A 457 8.26 -10.77 -16.91
CA PHE A 457 6.98 -10.94 -17.60
C PHE A 457 6.76 -12.40 -18.04
N LYS A 458 5.49 -12.78 -18.29
CA LYS A 458 5.14 -14.15 -18.67
C LYS A 458 5.60 -14.46 -20.10
N LEU A 459 6.12 -15.67 -20.31
CA LEU A 459 6.51 -16.18 -21.63
C LEU A 459 5.35 -16.14 -22.63
N SER A 460 4.11 -16.32 -22.16
CA SER A 460 2.90 -16.24 -22.99
C SER A 460 2.62 -14.85 -23.58
N MET A 461 3.32 -13.81 -23.11
CA MET A 461 3.24 -12.47 -23.70
C MET A 461 4.05 -12.34 -25.00
N LEU A 462 4.97 -13.28 -25.27
CA LEU A 462 5.75 -13.31 -26.50
C LEU A 462 4.99 -14.02 -27.61
N SER A 463 5.11 -13.52 -28.84
CA SER A 463 4.64 -14.23 -30.03
C SER A 463 5.60 -15.34 -30.45
N ARG A 464 6.87 -15.27 -30.03
CA ARG A 464 7.87 -16.32 -30.26
C ARG A 464 8.42 -16.87 -28.94
N PRO A 465 8.76 -18.16 -28.87
CA PRO A 465 9.32 -18.76 -27.66
C PRO A 465 10.79 -18.41 -27.40
N ASP A 466 11.46 -17.71 -28.34
CA ASP A 466 12.84 -17.24 -28.21
C ASP A 466 12.92 -15.76 -27.84
N CYS A 467 13.99 -15.37 -27.15
CA CYS A 467 14.23 -13.99 -26.71
C CYS A 467 15.04 -13.17 -27.73
N ALA A 468 15.30 -13.71 -28.92
CA ALA A 468 16.24 -13.13 -29.88
C ALA A 468 15.78 -11.79 -30.46
N ASN A 469 14.47 -11.53 -30.45
CA ASN A 469 13.86 -10.31 -30.99
C ASN A 469 13.43 -9.31 -29.92
N LEU A 470 13.83 -9.55 -28.66
CA LEU A 470 13.60 -8.60 -27.60
C LEU A 470 14.43 -7.34 -27.83
N LYS A 471 13.86 -6.19 -27.49
CA LYS A 471 14.56 -4.91 -27.43
C LYS A 471 14.29 -4.27 -26.09
N VAL A 472 15.36 -3.80 -25.45
CA VAL A 472 15.29 -3.07 -24.19
C VAL A 472 15.59 -1.61 -24.47
N VAL A 473 14.66 -0.73 -24.09
CA VAL A 473 14.76 0.70 -24.35
C VAL A 473 14.72 1.46 -23.04
N LEU A 474 15.74 2.26 -22.79
CA LEU A 474 15.81 3.18 -21.67
C LEU A 474 15.24 4.53 -22.07
N VAL A 475 14.36 5.11 -21.26
CA VAL A 475 13.73 6.41 -21.52
C VAL A 475 13.92 7.34 -20.32
N SER A 476 14.61 8.46 -20.53
CA SER A 476 14.82 9.52 -19.54
C SER A 476 13.73 10.60 -19.68
N PRO A 477 13.10 11.04 -18.58
CA PRO A 477 12.34 12.29 -18.58
C PRO A 477 13.29 13.51 -18.74
N PRO A 478 13.01 14.47 -19.65
CA PRO A 478 11.90 14.54 -20.59
C PRO A 478 12.29 14.17 -22.04
N GLY A 479 12.00 12.93 -22.44
CA GLY A 479 11.84 12.55 -23.85
C GLY A 479 13.11 12.17 -24.61
N LYS A 480 14.17 11.78 -23.89
CA LYS A 480 15.38 11.16 -24.48
C LYS A 480 15.28 9.64 -24.32
N PHE A 481 15.87 8.87 -25.24
CA PHE A 481 15.94 7.41 -25.09
C PHE A 481 17.27 6.81 -25.58
N ALA A 482 17.55 5.57 -25.18
CA ALA A 482 18.62 4.74 -25.73
C ALA A 482 18.15 3.28 -25.87
N LEU A 483 18.55 2.62 -26.96
CA LEU A 483 18.40 1.17 -27.10
C LEU A 483 19.60 0.48 -26.45
N LEU A 484 19.34 -0.50 -25.60
CA LEU A 484 20.40 -1.35 -25.06
C LEU A 484 20.70 -2.49 -26.04
N PRO A 485 22.00 -2.80 -26.26
CA PRO A 485 22.37 -3.97 -27.04
C PRO A 485 21.93 -5.24 -26.30
N VAL A 486 21.19 -6.11 -26.99
CA VAL A 486 20.83 -7.43 -26.46
C VAL A 486 22.01 -8.38 -26.68
N PRO A 487 22.49 -9.10 -25.63
CA PRO A 487 23.57 -10.06 -25.79
C PRO A 487 23.24 -11.12 -26.85
N ALA A 488 24.20 -11.48 -27.69
CA ALA A 488 24.01 -12.47 -28.76
C ALA A 488 23.74 -13.91 -28.25
N LYS A 489 23.83 -14.14 -26.93
CA LYS A 489 23.46 -15.39 -26.27
C LYS A 489 22.44 -15.05 -25.19
N VAL A 490 21.21 -15.54 -25.38
CA VAL A 490 20.13 -15.56 -24.40
C VAL A 490 19.93 -16.98 -23.93
#